data_AF-A0A137NVT6-F1
#
_entry.id   AF-A0A137NVT6-F1
#
_cell.length_a   1.000
_cell.length_b   1.000
_cell.length_c   1.000
_cell.angle_alpha   90.00
_cell.angle_beta   90.00
_cell.angle_gamma   90.00
#
_symmetry.space_group_name_H-M   'P 1'
#
loop_
_entity.id
_entity.type
_entity.pdbx_description
1 polymer ?
#
loop_
_entity_poly.entity_id
_entity_poly.type
_entity_poly.pdbx_seq_one_letter_code
_entity_poly.pdbx_strand_id
1 'polypeptide(L)'
;MTNSIPETKYTIGFDYFSLMKVYKIKGENGAKYTFDHGMLSSAKLKDPSGNTLIKFYISNPIIGYYDLEFKGFQTNLNSVRFENHLLTGYTIVGNYGNQPFNWEWKCESLGYKHTLVDKTNGGQTLAKINDTVFSLSKEGSVLVAAGVPDDFHKVIVATAAFIWKKKSDRS
;
A
#
# COMPACT_ATOMS: atom_id res chain seq x y z
N MET A 1 22.74 -6.71 -20.37
CA MET A 1 21.69 -7.57 -19.79
C MET A 1 21.40 -7.02 -18.41
N THR A 2 20.28 -6.34 -18.20
CA THR A 2 19.88 -5.86 -16.87
C THR A 2 19.37 -7.04 -16.08
N ASN A 3 20.16 -7.52 -15.12
CA ASN A 3 19.69 -8.44 -14.09
C ASN A 3 18.61 -7.70 -13.29
N SER A 4 17.35 -7.90 -13.65
CA SER A 4 16.23 -7.41 -12.84
C SER A 4 16.28 -8.17 -11.53
N ILE A 5 16.40 -7.42 -10.43
CA ILE A 5 16.27 -7.97 -9.08
C ILE A 5 14.93 -8.71 -9.03
N PRO A 6 14.86 -9.95 -8.50
CA PRO A 6 13.58 -10.63 -8.36
C PRO A 6 12.61 -9.78 -7.55
N GLU A 7 11.36 -9.70 -7.99
CA GLU A 7 10.32 -8.89 -7.37
C GLU A 7 9.08 -9.77 -7.17
N THR A 8 8.34 -9.56 -6.09
CA THR A 8 7.00 -10.14 -5.92
C THR A 8 5.98 -9.16 -6.47
N LYS A 9 5.30 -9.53 -7.56
CA LYS A 9 4.24 -8.70 -8.13
C LYS A 9 2.90 -8.96 -7.47
N TYR A 10 2.18 -7.88 -7.20
CA TYR A 10 0.77 -7.86 -6.83
C TYR A 10 -0.01 -7.07 -7.86
N THR A 11 -1.10 -7.64 -8.37
CA THR A 11 -2.06 -6.95 -9.22
C THR A 11 -3.21 -6.42 -8.35
N ILE A 12 -3.53 -5.14 -8.46
CA ILE A 12 -4.67 -4.48 -7.79
C ILE A 12 -5.73 -4.20 -8.85
N GLY A 13 -6.94 -4.71 -8.70
CA GLY A 13 -8.04 -4.51 -9.67
C GLY A 13 -9.35 -4.10 -9.01
N PHE A 14 -10.21 -3.38 -9.75
CA PHE A 14 -11.52 -2.91 -9.27
C PHE A 14 -12.66 -3.89 -9.62
N ASP A 15 -13.58 -4.13 -8.69
CA ASP A 15 -14.81 -4.90 -8.95
C ASP A 15 -16.02 -3.96 -9.11
N TYR A 16 -16.53 -3.86 -10.35
CA TYR A 16 -17.57 -2.90 -10.74
C TYR A 16 -18.97 -3.20 -10.18
N PHE A 17 -19.21 -4.42 -9.71
CA PHE A 17 -20.53 -4.84 -9.23
C PHE A 17 -20.78 -4.51 -7.76
N SER A 18 -19.80 -3.92 -7.07
CA SER A 18 -19.92 -3.51 -5.69
C SER A 18 -20.21 -2.01 -5.61
N LEU A 19 -21.37 -1.64 -5.05
CA LEU A 19 -21.66 -0.25 -4.64
C LEU A 19 -20.62 0.29 -3.63
N MET A 20 -19.87 -0.62 -2.98
CA MET A 20 -18.72 -0.29 -2.16
C MET A 20 -17.45 -0.37 -3.02
N LYS A 21 -16.62 0.68 -3.03
CA LYS A 21 -15.34 0.73 -3.76
C LYS A 21 -14.33 -0.30 -3.18
N VAL A 22 -14.44 -1.54 -3.63
CA VAL A 22 -13.66 -2.69 -3.17
C VAL A 22 -12.66 -3.10 -4.26
N TYR A 23 -11.39 -3.24 -3.87
CA TYR A 23 -10.30 -3.64 -4.75
C TYR A 23 -9.88 -5.07 -4.44
N LYS A 24 -9.73 -5.89 -5.48
CA LYS A 24 -9.19 -7.25 -5.39
C LYS A 24 -7.70 -7.20 -5.65
N ILE A 25 -6.92 -7.86 -4.81
CA ILE A 25 -5.46 -7.88 -4.91
C ILE A 25 -5.00 -9.33 -5.05
N LYS A 26 -4.16 -9.61 -6.04
CA LYS A 26 -3.62 -10.94 -6.32
C LYS A 26 -2.09 -10.87 -6.43
N GLY A 27 -1.38 -11.55 -5.55
CA GLY A 27 0.07 -11.73 -5.62
C GLY A 27 0.45 -12.91 -6.50
N GLU A 28 1.57 -12.82 -7.21
CA GLU A 28 2.15 -13.95 -7.98
C GLU A 28 2.58 -15.12 -7.07
N ASN A 29 2.80 -14.84 -5.79
CA ASN A 29 3.02 -15.86 -4.75
C ASN A 29 1.73 -16.57 -4.29
N GLY A 30 0.61 -16.37 -4.98
CA GLY A 30 -0.69 -16.96 -4.63
C GLY A 30 -1.48 -16.19 -3.56
N ALA A 31 -0.91 -15.13 -2.97
CA ALA A 31 -1.59 -14.30 -2.00
C ALA A 31 -2.82 -13.62 -2.62
N LYS A 32 -3.91 -13.56 -1.86
CA LYS A 32 -5.16 -12.93 -2.30
C LYS A 32 -5.68 -12.05 -1.18
N TYR A 33 -6.00 -10.80 -1.50
CA TYR A 33 -6.57 -9.86 -0.55
C TYR A 33 -7.71 -9.09 -1.16
N THR A 34 -8.49 -8.48 -0.28
CA THR A 34 -9.51 -7.50 -0.64
C THR A 34 -9.23 -6.20 0.12
N PHE A 35 -9.14 -5.08 -0.59
CA PHE A 35 -9.02 -3.76 0.03
C PHE A 35 -10.36 -3.04 -0.05
N ASP A 36 -10.98 -2.84 1.09
CA ASP A 36 -12.25 -2.17 1.28
C ASP A 36 -11.98 -0.77 1.80
N HIS A 37 -12.27 0.26 1.01
CA HIS A 37 -11.99 1.63 1.45
C HIS A 37 -13.03 2.17 2.45
N GLY A 38 -14.22 1.54 2.55
CA GLY A 38 -15.33 1.99 3.37
C GLY A 38 -15.81 3.43 3.09
N MET A 39 -16.83 3.87 3.83
CA MET A 39 -17.15 5.30 3.94
C MET A 39 -16.27 5.95 5.00
N LEU A 40 -15.53 6.98 4.58
CA LEU A 40 -14.86 8.06 5.33
C LEU A 40 -13.95 7.75 6.55
N SER A 41 -13.84 6.54 7.10
CA SER A 41 -13.06 6.38 8.36
C SER A 41 -12.42 5.03 8.64
N SER A 42 -12.56 4.01 7.78
CA SER A 42 -11.88 2.72 8.04
C SER A 42 -11.59 1.90 6.80
N ALA A 43 -10.60 2.33 6.02
CA ALA A 43 -10.05 1.46 4.98
C ALA A 43 -9.47 0.18 5.62
N LYS A 44 -9.68 -0.96 4.98
CA LYS A 44 -9.33 -2.29 5.49
C LYS A 44 -8.72 -3.15 4.40
N LEU A 45 -7.59 -3.78 4.69
CA LEU A 45 -7.12 -4.94 3.96
C LEU A 45 -7.70 -6.20 4.60
N LYS A 46 -8.29 -7.10 3.82
CA LYS A 46 -8.92 -8.34 4.28
C LYS A 46 -8.33 -9.55 3.55
N ASP A 47 -8.30 -10.69 4.23
CA ASP A 47 -7.97 -11.99 3.64
C ASP A 47 -9.15 -12.53 2.79
N PRO A 48 -8.99 -13.68 2.09
CA PRO A 48 -10.07 -14.28 1.29
C PRO A 48 -11.28 -14.75 2.09
N SER A 49 -11.10 -15.01 3.40
CA SER A 49 -12.17 -15.39 4.32
C SER A 49 -12.94 -14.17 4.83
N GLY A 50 -12.50 -12.96 4.50
CA GLY A 50 -13.11 -11.70 4.93
C GLY A 50 -12.59 -11.16 6.26
N ASN A 51 -11.60 -11.82 6.89
CA ASN A 51 -10.99 -11.34 8.12
C ASN A 51 -10.16 -10.09 7.83
N THR A 52 -10.27 -9.08 8.69
CA THR A 52 -9.45 -7.87 8.57
C THR A 52 -8.02 -8.20 8.96
N LEU A 53 -7.08 -7.87 8.05
CA LEU A 53 -5.63 -7.97 8.27
C LEU A 53 -5.05 -6.65 8.74
N ILE A 54 -5.39 -5.56 8.05
CA ILE A 54 -4.94 -4.20 8.39
C ILE A 54 -6.14 -3.30 8.35
N LYS A 55 -6.31 -2.46 9.38
CA LYS A 55 -7.32 -1.41 9.42
C LYS A 55 -6.63 -0.05 9.55
N PHE A 56 -7.00 0.89 8.71
CA PHE A 56 -6.57 2.28 8.78
C PHE A 56 -7.54 3.02 9.70
N TYR A 57 -7.02 3.63 10.76
CA TYR A 57 -7.76 4.49 11.67
C TYR A 57 -7.30 5.94 11.48
N ILE A 58 -8.22 6.86 11.22
CA ILE A 58 -7.87 8.29 11.10
C ILE A 58 -7.47 8.81 12.48
N SER A 59 -6.19 9.10 12.66
CA SER A 59 -5.66 9.68 13.89
C SER A 59 -5.63 11.21 13.83
N ASN A 60 -5.49 11.80 12.63
CA ASN A 60 -5.65 13.23 12.43
C ASN A 60 -6.27 13.52 11.04
N PRO A 61 -7.56 13.92 10.97
CA PRO A 61 -8.24 14.14 9.69
C PRO A 61 -7.74 15.38 8.95
N ILE A 62 -7.24 16.40 9.66
CA ILE A 62 -6.77 17.66 9.07
C ILE A 62 -5.48 17.43 8.29
N ILE A 63 -4.56 16.67 8.89
CA ILE A 63 -3.24 16.39 8.32
C ILE A 63 -3.26 15.12 7.45
N GLY A 64 -4.31 14.31 7.54
CA GLY A 64 -4.43 13.07 6.79
C GLY A 64 -3.54 11.96 7.35
N TYR A 65 -3.53 11.80 8.67
CA TYR A 65 -2.79 10.73 9.35
C TYR A 65 -3.70 9.55 9.64
N TYR A 66 -3.17 8.36 9.36
CA TYR A 66 -3.85 7.09 9.54
C TYR A 66 -2.95 6.15 10.33
N ASP A 67 -3.33 5.81 11.56
CA ASP A 67 -2.65 4.75 12.31
C ASP A 67 -3.13 3.39 11.81
N LEU A 68 -2.22 2.43 11.67
CA LEU A 68 -2.51 1.08 11.17
C LEU A 68 -2.67 0.11 12.35
N GLU A 69 -3.85 -0.48 12.45
CA GLU A 69 -4.16 -1.56 13.37
C GLU A 69 -4.00 -2.91 12.64
N PHE A 70 -3.13 -3.79 13.16
CA PHE A 70 -2.89 -5.12 12.62
C PHE A 70 -3.79 -6.15 13.30
N LYS A 71 -4.54 -6.93 12.52
CA LYS A 71 -5.45 -7.98 12.97
C LYS A 71 -5.23 -9.24 12.16
N GLY A 72 -5.59 -10.41 12.68
CA GLY A 72 -5.66 -11.63 11.88
C GLY A 72 -4.31 -12.17 11.36
N PHE A 73 -3.17 -11.62 11.79
CA PHE A 73 -1.85 -12.24 11.59
C PHE A 73 -0.88 -11.79 12.68
N GLN A 74 0.10 -12.64 12.99
CA GLN A 74 1.21 -12.30 13.88
C GLN A 74 2.22 -11.45 13.12
N THR A 75 2.66 -10.35 13.72
CA THR A 75 3.66 -9.45 13.12
C THR A 75 4.51 -8.77 14.17
N ASN A 76 5.74 -8.40 13.81
CA ASN A 76 6.60 -7.56 14.63
C ASN A 76 6.37 -6.05 14.39
N LEU A 77 5.51 -5.70 13.43
CA LEU A 77 5.13 -4.33 13.14
C LEU A 77 4.35 -3.73 14.32
N ASN A 78 4.74 -2.53 14.75
CA ASN A 78 4.03 -1.80 15.78
C ASN A 78 4.10 -0.29 15.52
N SER A 79 3.11 0.45 16.05
CA SER A 79 3.03 1.91 15.97
C SER A 79 3.16 2.45 14.53
N VAL A 80 2.61 1.71 13.57
CA VAL A 80 2.71 2.07 12.15
C VAL A 80 1.69 3.13 11.81
N ARG A 81 2.13 4.21 11.14
CA ARG A 81 1.30 5.30 10.65
C ARG A 81 1.56 5.55 9.18
N PHE A 82 0.48 5.72 8.44
CA PHE A 82 0.47 6.22 7.08
C PHE A 82 0.06 7.69 7.08
N GLU A 83 0.88 8.53 6.45
CA GLU A 83 0.69 9.97 6.41
C GLU A 83 0.49 10.41 4.97
N ASN A 84 -0.59 11.14 4.71
CA ASN A 84 -0.88 11.73 3.41
C ASN A 84 -0.58 13.23 3.44
N HIS A 85 0.60 13.60 2.97
CA HIS A 85 1.04 14.98 2.90
C HIS A 85 0.59 15.60 1.56
N LEU A 86 -0.34 16.56 1.62
CA LEU A 86 -0.98 17.18 0.44
C LEU A 86 -0.02 17.62 -0.68
N LEU A 87 1.19 18.07 -0.30
CA LEU A 87 2.19 18.63 -1.23
C LEU A 87 3.42 17.74 -1.44
N THR A 88 3.72 16.84 -0.52
CA THR A 88 5.00 16.09 -0.51
C THR A 88 4.82 14.59 -0.72
N GLY A 89 3.60 14.09 -0.82
CA GLY A 89 3.31 12.69 -1.14
C GLY A 89 2.87 11.88 0.09
N TYR A 90 3.34 10.64 0.20
CA TYR A 90 2.92 9.75 1.27
C TYR A 90 4.11 9.19 2.04
N THR A 91 4.00 9.14 3.36
CA THR A 91 5.02 8.60 4.26
C THR A 91 4.43 7.42 5.05
N ILE A 92 5.24 6.41 5.32
CA ILE A 92 4.93 5.33 6.25
C ILE A 92 6.01 5.33 7.33
N VAL A 93 5.62 5.54 8.58
CA VAL A 93 6.54 5.47 9.73
C VAL A 93 6.07 4.38 10.69
N GLY A 94 6.98 3.80 11.45
CA GLY A 94 6.64 2.80 12.47
C GLY A 94 7.86 2.09 13.00
N ASN A 95 7.65 0.96 13.68
CA ASN A 95 8.75 0.09 14.12
C ASN A 95 8.55 -1.35 13.66
N TYR A 96 9.65 -2.05 13.47
CA TYR A 96 9.72 -3.51 13.34
C TYR A 96 10.49 -4.06 14.54
N GLY A 97 9.78 -4.62 15.51
CA GLY A 97 10.32 -4.82 16.86
C GLY A 97 10.74 -3.48 17.48
N ASN A 98 12.01 -3.36 17.86
CA ASN A 98 12.60 -2.14 18.42
C ASN A 98 13.29 -1.24 17.39
N GLN A 99 13.24 -1.59 16.10
CA GLN A 99 13.90 -0.84 15.04
C GLN A 99 12.91 0.10 14.35
N PRO A 100 13.10 1.43 14.44
CA PRO A 100 12.25 2.37 13.72
C PRO A 100 12.51 2.30 12.22
N PHE A 101 11.46 2.53 11.43
CA PHE A 101 11.56 2.70 9.99
C PHE A 101 10.82 3.96 9.54
N ASN A 102 11.29 4.55 8.45
CA ASN A 102 10.67 5.70 7.80
C ASN A 102 10.74 5.50 6.29
N TRP A 103 9.59 5.31 5.66
CA TRP A 103 9.48 5.08 4.23
C TRP A 103 8.68 6.19 3.56
N GLU A 104 9.02 6.47 2.31
CA GLU A 104 8.34 7.49 1.52
C GLU A 104 7.94 6.91 0.16
N TRP A 105 6.67 7.06 -0.19
CA TRP A 105 6.21 6.89 -1.56
C TRP A 105 6.54 8.15 -2.36
N LYS A 106 7.65 8.10 -3.09
CA LYS A 106 8.04 9.14 -4.03
C LYS A 106 7.17 9.08 -5.27
N CYS A 107 6.52 10.19 -5.56
CA CYS A 107 5.72 10.36 -6.76
C CYS A 107 6.64 10.66 -7.96
N GLU A 108 6.48 9.90 -9.03
CA GLU A 108 7.23 10.03 -10.28
C GLU A 108 6.25 10.22 -11.45
N SER A 109 6.75 10.82 -12.55
CA SER A 109 6.02 10.92 -13.83
C SER A 109 4.58 11.44 -13.68
N LEU A 110 4.41 12.72 -13.32
CA LEU A 110 3.10 13.40 -13.22
C LEU A 110 2.05 12.72 -12.33
N GLY A 111 2.47 11.92 -11.34
CA GLY A 111 1.54 11.22 -10.47
C GLY A 111 1.29 9.78 -10.83
N TYR A 112 1.79 9.24 -11.94
CA TYR A 112 1.41 7.88 -12.36
C TYR A 112 2.26 6.82 -11.66
N LYS A 113 3.57 7.03 -11.54
CA LYS A 113 4.47 6.06 -10.91
C LYS A 113 4.77 6.45 -9.48
N HIS A 114 4.87 5.46 -8.59
CA HIS A 114 5.33 5.72 -7.22
C HIS A 114 6.41 4.72 -6.85
N THR A 115 7.47 5.20 -6.21
CA THR A 115 8.55 4.36 -5.68
C THR A 115 8.58 4.49 -4.17
N LEU A 116 8.42 3.38 -3.45
CA LEU A 116 8.59 3.33 -2.01
C LEU A 116 10.07 3.19 -1.69
N VAL A 117 10.61 4.16 -0.96
CA VAL A 117 12.01 4.15 -0.53
C VAL A 117 12.11 4.11 0.99
N ASP A 118 13.10 3.37 1.49
CA ASP A 118 13.47 3.34 2.89
C ASP A 118 14.44 4.48 3.20
N LYS A 119 13.97 5.52 3.89
CA LYS A 119 14.81 6.66 4.30
C LYS A 119 15.76 6.32 5.44
N THR A 120 15.43 5.31 6.25
CA THR A 120 16.27 4.84 7.35
C THR A 120 17.45 4.00 6.86
N ASN A 121 17.32 3.31 5.73
CA ASN A 121 18.36 2.44 5.17
C ASN A 121 18.92 2.96 3.83
N GLY A 122 19.43 4.19 3.83
CA GLY A 122 20.18 4.75 2.69
C GLY A 122 19.38 4.98 1.40
N GLY A 123 18.04 5.03 1.47
CA GLY A 123 17.18 5.24 0.30
C GLY A 123 16.89 3.96 -0.50
N GLN A 124 17.07 2.78 0.09
CA GLN A 124 16.78 1.50 -0.56
C GLN A 124 15.35 1.47 -1.12
N THR A 125 15.19 1.02 -2.37
CA THR A 125 13.85 0.84 -2.96
C THR A 125 13.22 -0.44 -2.40
N LEU A 126 12.02 -0.31 -1.84
CA LEU A 126 11.25 -1.41 -1.26
C LEU A 126 10.15 -1.89 -2.19
N ALA A 127 9.51 -0.96 -2.90
CA ALA A 127 8.42 -1.29 -3.82
C ALA A 127 8.21 -0.22 -4.88
N LYS A 128 7.50 -0.57 -5.95
CA LYS A 128 7.08 0.34 -7.01
C LYS A 128 5.63 0.11 -7.38
N ILE A 129 4.86 1.18 -7.52
CA ILE A 129 3.55 1.16 -8.16
C ILE A 129 3.79 1.48 -9.62
N ASN A 130 3.60 0.46 -10.46
CA ASN A 130 3.60 0.60 -11.90
C ASN A 130 2.16 0.69 -12.38
N ASP A 131 1.80 1.93 -12.70
CA ASP A 131 0.54 2.31 -13.28
C ASP A 131 0.77 2.44 -14.80
N THR A 132 0.05 1.66 -15.61
CA THR A 132 0.15 1.75 -17.06
C THR A 132 -0.59 3.00 -17.53
N VAL A 133 0.15 4.12 -17.55
CA VAL A 133 -0.01 5.37 -18.32
C VAL A 133 -1.45 5.72 -18.74
N PHE A 134 -1.98 6.83 -18.20
CA PHE A 134 -3.17 7.55 -18.69
C PHE A 134 -4.51 6.81 -18.75
N SER A 135 -4.58 5.54 -18.36
CA SER A 135 -5.69 4.72 -18.81
C SER A 135 -6.79 4.59 -17.77
N LEU A 136 -8.01 4.55 -18.30
CA LEU A 136 -9.18 3.85 -17.78
C LEU A 136 -8.89 2.35 -17.43
N SER A 137 -7.64 1.95 -17.21
CA SER A 137 -7.28 0.59 -16.86
C SER A 137 -7.81 0.26 -15.48
N LYS A 138 -8.51 -0.87 -15.43
CA LYS A 138 -9.18 -1.37 -14.23
C LYS A 138 -8.19 -2.02 -13.26
N GLU A 139 -6.91 -2.05 -13.61
CA GLU A 139 -5.89 -2.84 -12.96
C GLU A 139 -4.55 -2.11 -12.89
N GLY A 140 -3.87 -2.31 -11.76
CA GLY A 140 -2.57 -1.79 -11.44
C GLY A 140 -1.63 -2.85 -10.94
N SER A 141 -0.34 -2.52 -10.86
CA SER A 141 0.65 -3.44 -10.28
C SER A 141 1.51 -2.78 -9.22
N VAL A 142 1.79 -3.54 -8.17
CA VAL A 142 2.78 -3.23 -7.14
C VAL A 142 3.87 -4.28 -7.23
N LEU A 143 5.11 -3.85 -7.44
CA LEU A 143 6.29 -4.70 -7.44
C LEU A 143 7.00 -4.49 -6.12
N VAL A 144 7.12 -5.55 -5.31
CA VAL A 144 7.85 -5.51 -4.04
C VAL A 144 9.21 -6.14 -4.24
N ALA A 145 10.28 -5.45 -3.84
CA ALA A 145 11.65 -5.91 -4.01
C ALA A 145 11.91 -7.23 -3.27
N ALA A 146 12.75 -8.10 -3.82
CA ALA A 146 13.20 -9.28 -3.10
C ALA A 146 13.92 -8.90 -1.79
N GLY A 147 13.72 -9.72 -0.76
CA GLY A 147 14.31 -9.53 0.57
C GLY A 147 13.50 -8.62 1.49
N VAL A 148 12.41 -8.02 1.02
CA VAL A 148 11.43 -7.37 1.90
C VAL A 148 10.72 -8.45 2.73
N PRO A 149 10.67 -8.34 4.07
CA PRO A 149 9.94 -9.28 4.92
C PRO A 149 8.43 -9.34 4.61
N ASP A 150 7.83 -10.54 4.70
CA ASP A 150 6.41 -10.79 4.44
C ASP A 150 5.43 -9.92 5.27
N ASP A 151 5.85 -9.48 6.46
CA ASP A 151 5.10 -8.55 7.29
C ASP A 151 4.92 -7.20 6.57
N PHE A 152 5.97 -6.72 5.92
CA PHE A 152 5.96 -5.45 5.20
C PHE A 152 5.17 -5.56 3.89
N HIS A 153 5.13 -6.72 3.24
CA HIS A 153 4.34 -6.91 2.01
C HIS A 153 2.89 -6.46 2.20
N LYS A 154 2.25 -6.83 3.32
CA LYS A 154 0.85 -6.46 3.59
C LYS A 154 0.68 -4.95 3.76
N VAL A 155 1.60 -4.28 4.45
CA VAL A 155 1.60 -2.81 4.62
C VAL A 155 1.81 -2.10 3.29
N ILE A 156 2.80 -2.55 2.51
CA ILE A 156 3.12 -2.00 1.19
C ILE A 156 1.90 -2.13 0.26
N VAL A 157 1.31 -3.31 0.20
CA VAL A 157 0.12 -3.58 -0.63
C VAL A 157 -1.09 -2.76 -0.16
N ALA A 158 -1.33 -2.66 1.15
CA ALA A 158 -2.45 -1.90 1.70
C ALA A 158 -2.32 -0.39 1.42
N THR A 159 -1.13 0.18 1.62
CA THR A 159 -0.87 1.61 1.36
C THR A 159 -0.86 1.91 -0.13
N ALA A 160 -0.34 1.01 -0.97
CA ALA A 160 -0.43 1.16 -2.43
C ALA A 160 -1.90 1.16 -2.92
N ALA A 161 -2.74 0.26 -2.40
CA ALA A 161 -4.18 0.25 -2.69
C ALA A 161 -4.87 1.55 -2.23
N PHE A 162 -4.48 2.09 -1.08
CA PHE A 162 -4.98 3.37 -0.58
C PHE A 162 -4.62 4.53 -1.53
N ILE A 163 -3.36 4.60 -1.97
CA ILE A 163 -2.86 5.62 -2.92
C ILE A 163 -3.60 5.49 -4.26
N TRP A 164 -3.75 4.26 -4.76
CA TRP A 164 -4.49 3.96 -5.99
C TRP A 164 -5.91 4.50 -5.94
N LYS A 165 -6.62 4.22 -4.84
CA LYS A 165 -7.98 4.72 -4.63
C LYS A 165 -8.06 6.23 -4.63
N LYS A 166 -7.13 6.91 -3.93
CA LYS A 166 -7.10 8.38 -3.85
C LYS A 166 -6.92 9.02 -5.22
N LYS A 167 -6.21 8.37 -6.14
CA LYS A 167 -6.12 8.80 -7.54
C LYS A 167 -7.42 8.59 -8.31
N SER A 168 -8.02 7.40 -8.20
CA SER A 168 -9.27 7.09 -8.91
C SER A 168 -10.44 7.99 -8.51
N ASP A 169 -10.40 8.58 -7.32
CA ASP A 169 -11.41 9.57 -6.88
C ASP A 169 -11.20 10.97 -7.47
N ARG A 170 -10.02 11.29 -7.99
CA ARG A 170 -9.68 12.59 -8.61
C ARG A 170 -9.88 12.57 -10.14
N SER A 171 -10.09 11.38 -10.71
CA SER A 171 -10.32 11.15 -12.15
C SER A 171 -11.81 11.32 -12.45
#